data_AF-A0A381SIB1-F1
#
_entry.id   AF-A0A381SIB1-F1
#
_cell.length_a   1.000
_cell.length_b   1.000
_cell.length_c   1.000
_cell.angle_alpha   90.00
_cell.angle_beta   90.00
_cell.angle_gamma   90.00
#
_symmetry.space_group_name_H-M   'P 1'
#
loop_
_entity.id
_entity.type
_entity.pdbx_description
1 polymer ?
#
loop_
_entity_poly.entity_id
_entity_poly.type
_entity_poly.pdbx_seq_one_letter_code
_entity_poly.pdbx_strand_id
1 'polypeptide(L)' 'VALVTGAANGIGRAIVERFSQEGAAVMVADINEKGAIAVAQGIREKGGLAES' A
#
# COMPACT_ATOMS: atom_id res chain seq x y z
N VAL A 1 -7.78 9.07 3.02
CA VAL A 1 -7.55 7.69 3.50
C VAL A 1 -8.06 6.74 2.41
N ALA A 2 -7.31 5.69 2.07
CA ALA A 2 -7.70 4.70 1.05
C ALA A 2 -7.43 3.26 1.54
N LEU A 3 -8.39 2.36 1.35
CA LEU A 3 -8.24 0.91 1.59
C LEU A 3 -8.25 0.21 0.23
N VAL A 4 -7.25 -0.62 -0.03
CA VAL A 4 -7.14 -1.33 -1.32
C VAL A 4 -6.93 -2.81 -1.04
N THR A 5 -7.82 -3.64 -1.59
CA THR A 5 -7.73 -5.11 -1.57
C THR A 5 -6.95 -5.61 -2.78
N GLY A 6 -6.21 -6.71 -2.65
CA GLY A 6 -5.34 -7.19 -3.74
C GLY A 6 -4.11 -6.29 -3.94
N ALA A 7 -3.69 -5.60 -2.87
CA ALA A 7 -2.69 -4.53 -2.94
C ALA A 7 -1.24 -5.02 -2.87
N ALA A 8 -0.98 -6.32 -2.70
CA ALA A 8 0.37 -6.85 -2.64
C ALA A 8 1.08 -6.84 -4.01
N ASN A 9 0.34 -6.78 -5.13
CA ASN A 9 0.92 -6.83 -6.47
C ASN A 9 0.09 -6.09 -7.53
N GLY A 10 0.60 -6.07 -8.76
CA GLY A 10 -0.10 -5.61 -9.96
C GLY A 10 -0.72 -4.22 -9.80
N ILE A 11 -2.00 -4.12 -10.19
CA ILE A 11 -2.76 -2.86 -10.18
C ILE A 11 -3.02 -2.39 -8.76
N GLY A 12 -3.36 -3.29 -7.82
CA GLY A 12 -3.64 -2.92 -6.43
C GLY A 12 -2.43 -2.24 -5.78
N ARG A 13 -1.23 -2.77 -6.01
CA ARG A 13 0.02 -2.14 -5.59
C ARG A 13 0.21 -0.75 -6.21
N ALA A 14 -0.01 -0.61 -7.51
CA ALA A 14 0.12 0.68 -8.20
C ALA A 14 -0.87 1.73 -7.65
N ILE A 15 -2.08 1.31 -7.28
CA ILE A 15 -3.09 2.20 -6.68
C ILE A 15 -2.64 2.71 -5.30
N VAL A 16 -2.17 1.84 -4.40
CA VAL A 16 -1.72 2.28 -3.07
C VAL A 16 -0.47 3.16 -3.14
N GLU A 17 0.46 2.85 -4.05
CA GLU A 17 1.64 3.69 -4.29
C GLU A 17 1.23 5.07 -4.82
N ARG A 18 0.27 5.14 -5.76
CA ARG A 18 -0.23 6.40 -6.31
C ARG A 18 -0.96 7.24 -5.27
N PHE A 19 -1.87 6.65 -4.49
CA PHE A 19 -2.59 7.39 -3.44
C PHE A 19 -1.65 7.86 -2.34
N SER A 20 -0.64 7.07 -1.99
CA SER A 20 0.37 7.52 -1.03
C SER A 20 1.16 8.73 -1.54
N GLN A 21 1.51 8.78 -2.83
CA GLN A 21 2.20 9.94 -3.43
C GLN A 21 1.33 11.21 -3.41
N GLU A 22 0.01 11.05 -3.44
CA GLU A 22 -0.95 12.15 -3.31
C GLU A 22 -1.21 12.54 -1.84
N GLY A 23 -0.52 11.92 -0.88
CA GLY A 23 -0.60 12.24 0.55
C GLY A 23 -1.70 11.50 1.32
N ALA A 24 -2.34 10.50 0.71
CA ALA A 24 -3.31 9.68 1.42
C ALA A 24 -2.61 8.70 2.37
N ALA A 25 -3.18 8.52 3.57
CA ALA A 25 -2.92 7.33 4.37
C ALA A 25 -3.60 6.11 3.72
N VAL A 26 -2.84 5.03 3.51
CA VAL A 26 -3.29 3.84 2.77
C VAL A 26 -3.29 2.58 3.66
N MET A 27 -4.28 1.72 3.48
CA MET A 27 -4.33 0.37 4.03
C MET A 27 -4.15 -0.64 2.88
N VAL A 28 -3.09 -1.43 2.96
CA VAL A 28 -2.67 -2.43 1.97
C VAL A 28 -3.25 -3.78 2.38
N ALA A 29 -4.45 -4.12 1.90
CA ALA A 29 -5.09 -5.39 2.22
C ALA A 29 -4.84 -6.44 1.13
N ASP A 30 -4.32 -7.61 1.50
CA ASP A 30 -4.13 -8.73 0.59
C ASP A 30 -4.11 -10.06 1.36
N ILE A 31 -4.47 -11.16 0.69
CA ILE A 31 -4.30 -12.51 1.26
C ILE A 31 -2.82 -12.90 1.35
N ASN A 32 -1.98 -12.33 0.48
CA ASN A 32 -0.53 -12.45 0.60
C ASN A 32 0.00 -11.43 1.63
N GLU A 33 -0.08 -11.80 2.90
CA GLU A 33 0.35 -10.98 4.05
C GLU A 33 1.79 -10.47 3.89
N LYS A 34 2.73 -11.33 3.49
CA LYS A 34 4.14 -10.94 3.28
C LYS A 34 4.27 -9.87 2.19
N GLY A 35 3.50 -10.00 1.11
CA GLY A 35 3.48 -9.02 0.03
C GLY A 35 2.86 -7.70 0.46
N ALA A 36 1.77 -7.73 1.22
CA ALA A 36 1.14 -6.54 1.79
C ALA A 36 2.09 -5.78 2.72
N ILE A 37 2.75 -6.49 3.64
CA ILE A 37 3.75 -5.91 4.56
C ILE A 37 4.90 -5.26 3.77
N ALA A 38 5.43 -5.94 2.74
CA ALA A 38 6.52 -5.41 1.93
C ALA A 38 6.12 -4.12 1.18
N VAL A 39 4.90 -4.05 0.64
CA VAL A 39 4.38 -2.85 -0.02
C VAL A 39 4.18 -1.72 0.99
N ALA A 40 3.55 -1.98 2.14
CA ALA A 40 3.36 -0.96 3.19
C ALA A 40 4.70 -0.44 3.73
N GLN A 41 5.69 -1.30 3.95
CA GLN A 41 7.06 -0.90 4.31
C GLN A 41 7.70 0.00 3.24
N GLY A 42 7.65 -0.41 1.97
CA GLY A 42 8.21 0.40 0.88
C GLY A 42 7.52 1.76 0.71
N ILE A 43 6.24 1.88 1.07
CA ILE A 43 5.54 3.17 1.12
C ILE A 43 6.04 4.02 2.30
N ARG A 44 6.18 3.43 3.50
CA ARG A 44 6.69 4.13 4.69
C ARG A 44 8.13 4.62 4.50
N GLU A 45 8.98 3.83 3.87
CA GLU A 45 10.37 4.22 3.53
C GLU A 45 10.44 5.42 2.58
N LYS A 46 9.42 5.62 1.74
CA LYS A 46 9.28 6.78 0.85
C LYS A 46 8.62 7.99 1.54
N GLY A 47 8.37 7.92 2.85
CA GLY A 47 7.74 8.98 3.64
C GLY A 47 6.21 8.98 3.59
N GLY A 48 5.58 7.96 3.01
CA GLY A 48 4.14 7.79 2.99
C GLY A 48 3.57 7.22 4.28
N LEU A 49 2.26 7.34 4.48
CA LEU A 49 1.53 6.73 5.59
C LEU A 49 0.84 5.45 5.11
N ALA A 50 1.32 4.30 5.56
CA ALA A 50 0.75 3.00 5.16
C ALA A 50 0.71 1.98 6.30
N GLU A 51 -0.33 1.16 6.31
CA GLU A 51 -0.47 -0.07 7.11
C GLU A 51 -0.86 -1.25 6.22
N SER A 52 -0.67 -2.47 6.72
CA SER A 52 -0.94 -3.75 6.03
C SER A 52 -1.70 -4.71 6.92
#